data_AF-A0A9P3JFH7-F1
#
_entry.id   AF-A0A9P3JFH7-F1
#
_cell.length_a   1.000
_cell.length_b   1.000
_cell.length_c   1.000
_cell.angle_alpha   90.00
_cell.angle_beta   90.00
_cell.angle_gamma   90.00
#
_symmetry.space_group_name_H-M   'P 1'
#
loop_
_entity.id
_entity.type
_entity.pdbx_description
1 polymer ?
#
loop_
_entity_poly.entity_id
_entity_poly.type
_entity_poly.pdbx_seq_one_letter_code
_entity_poly.pdbx_strand_id
1 'polypeptide(L)'
;MGDSLIRHSTALLRAKDPFLRRAGAYRLAFIASNDETRMKIIDAGALPHLLLLLDSPSHHSRAAPPLSPLPLSPSENHTLKEALNCLASLAVSDTAAHAMVAGGAVARLQQAAVWISQLPGDHRDELLGPLDALVVRLASVHRTRSS
;
A
#
# COMPACT_ATOMS: atom_id res chain seq x y z
N MET A 1 -24.64 0.69 5.34
CA MET A 1 -23.71 0.68 6.50
C MET A 1 -22.24 0.53 6.08
N GLY A 2 -21.90 -0.28 5.07
CA GLY A 2 -20.51 -0.49 4.62
C GLY A 2 -19.75 0.78 4.19
N ASP A 3 -20.41 1.70 3.49
CA ASP A 3 -19.76 2.92 2.97
C ASP A 3 -19.32 3.90 4.08
N SER A 4 -19.96 3.84 5.24
CA SER A 4 -19.50 4.58 6.42
C SER A 4 -18.21 3.97 6.93
N LEU A 5 -18.14 2.64 7.04
CA LEU A 5 -16.96 1.94 7.52
C LEU A 5 -15.74 2.14 6.62
N ILE A 6 -15.94 2.13 5.29
CA ILE A 6 -14.89 2.43 4.31
C ILE A 6 -14.35 3.84 4.54
N ARG A 7 -15.21 4.86 4.60
CA ARG A 7 -14.78 6.25 4.83
C ARG A 7 -14.02 6.44 6.14
N HIS A 8 -14.49 5.84 7.22
CA HIS A 8 -13.79 5.89 8.51
C HIS A 8 -12.43 5.19 8.42
N SER A 9 -12.35 4.03 7.76
CA SER A 9 -11.10 3.28 7.61
C SER A 9 -10.09 4.04 6.71
N THR A 10 -10.57 4.71 5.65
CA THR A 10 -9.75 5.62 4.83
C THR A 10 -9.23 6.80 5.66
N ALA A 11 -10.04 7.36 6.55
CA ALA A 11 -9.59 8.45 7.44
C ALA A 11 -8.47 8.00 8.38
N LEU A 12 -8.49 6.74 8.86
CA LEU A 12 -7.43 6.19 9.70
C LEU A 12 -6.07 6.11 8.99
N LEU A 13 -6.03 5.91 7.68
CA LEU A 13 -4.78 5.92 6.90
C LEU A 13 -4.05 7.28 6.98
N ARG A 14 -4.77 8.36 7.31
CA ARG A 14 -4.23 9.73 7.41
C ARG A 14 -3.81 10.10 8.83
N ALA A 15 -4.04 9.22 9.81
CA ALA A 15 -3.65 9.47 11.19
C ALA A 15 -2.12 9.66 11.30
N LYS A 16 -1.64 10.33 12.35
CA LYS A 16 -0.20 10.38 12.64
C LYS A 16 0.32 9.09 13.25
N ASP A 17 -0.54 8.40 14.00
CA ASP A 17 -0.21 7.18 14.72
C ASP A 17 -0.10 5.98 13.74
N PRO A 18 1.06 5.30 13.67
CA PRO A 18 1.25 4.09 12.87
C PRO A 18 0.24 2.99 13.20
N PHE A 19 -0.17 2.85 14.46
CA PHE A 19 -1.17 1.87 14.88
C PHE A 19 -2.52 2.14 14.22
N LEU A 20 -2.95 3.40 14.17
CA LEU A 20 -4.21 3.80 13.54
C LEU A 20 -4.15 3.60 12.03
N ARG A 21 -3.04 3.96 11.38
CA ARG A 21 -2.82 3.71 9.94
C ARG A 21 -2.95 2.23 9.62
N ARG A 22 -2.25 1.39 10.39
CA ARG A 22 -2.29 -0.06 10.28
C ARG A 22 -3.70 -0.62 10.45
N ALA A 23 -4.43 -0.16 11.47
CA ALA A 23 -5.81 -0.57 11.70
C ALA A 23 -6.74 -0.17 10.54
N GLY A 24 -6.52 1.00 9.93
CA GLY A 24 -7.21 1.43 8.72
C GLY A 24 -6.94 0.51 7.54
N ALA A 25 -5.67 0.24 7.24
CA ALA A 25 -5.27 -0.64 6.13
C ALA A 25 -5.80 -2.06 6.29
N TYR A 26 -5.65 -2.64 7.50
CA TYR A 26 -6.17 -3.97 7.83
C TYR A 26 -7.69 -4.06 7.64
N ARG A 27 -8.44 -3.06 8.13
CA ARG A 27 -9.90 -3.02 7.96
C ARG A 27 -10.30 -2.92 6.49
N LEU A 28 -9.60 -2.10 5.70
CA LEU A 28 -9.87 -1.99 4.26
C LEU A 28 -9.59 -3.31 3.53
N ALA A 29 -8.51 -4.01 3.88
CA ALA A 29 -8.20 -5.33 3.33
C ALA A 29 -9.33 -6.33 3.62
N PHE A 30 -9.86 -6.33 4.85
CA PHE A 30 -11.00 -7.17 5.23
C PHE A 30 -12.30 -6.82 4.47
N ILE A 31 -12.55 -5.53 4.22
CA ILE A 31 -13.73 -5.06 3.48
C ILE A 31 -13.61 -5.39 1.97
N ALA A 32 -12.41 -5.53 1.43
CA ALA A 32 -12.11 -5.80 0.02
C ALA A 32 -12.43 -7.25 -0.44
N SER A 33 -13.56 -7.80 0.02
CA SER A 33 -14.00 -9.18 -0.22
C SER A 33 -14.58 -9.43 -1.61
N ASN A 34 -15.08 -8.38 -2.29
CA ASN A 34 -15.63 -8.49 -3.64
C ASN A 34 -15.32 -7.25 -4.49
N ASP A 35 -15.61 -7.31 -5.79
CA ASP A 35 -15.25 -6.24 -6.74
C ASP A 35 -15.99 -4.92 -6.46
N GLU A 36 -17.24 -4.98 -6.01
CA GLU A 36 -18.01 -3.79 -5.66
C GLU A 36 -17.36 -3.05 -4.47
N THR A 37 -16.98 -3.78 -3.40
CA THR A 37 -16.35 -3.18 -2.23
C THR A 37 -14.93 -2.71 -2.53
N ARG A 38 -14.17 -3.44 -3.37
CA ARG A 38 -12.85 -3.01 -3.84
C ARG A 38 -12.91 -1.67 -4.57
N MET A 39 -13.88 -1.50 -5.48
CA MET A 39 -14.06 -0.24 -6.19
C MET A 39 -14.51 0.88 -5.24
N LYS A 40 -15.44 0.62 -4.32
CA LYS A 40 -15.83 1.61 -3.30
C LYS A 40 -14.66 2.07 -2.43
N ILE A 41 -13.71 1.19 -2.10
CA ILE A 41 -12.49 1.55 -1.36
C ILE A 41 -11.62 2.50 -2.19
N ILE A 42 -11.45 2.21 -3.50
CA ILE A 42 -10.70 3.07 -4.42
C ILE A 42 -11.40 4.43 -4.59
N ASP A 43 -12.72 4.44 -4.80
CA ASP A 43 -13.55 5.63 -4.97
C ASP A 43 -13.59 6.50 -3.71
N ALA A 44 -13.51 5.87 -2.53
CA ALA A 44 -13.38 6.59 -1.26
C ALA A 44 -12.00 7.25 -1.08
N GLY A 45 -11.08 7.11 -2.05
CA GLY A 45 -9.76 7.72 -2.04
C GLY A 45 -8.73 6.97 -1.19
N ALA A 46 -8.95 5.68 -0.89
CA ALA A 46 -8.00 4.92 -0.08
C ALA A 46 -6.68 4.63 -0.81
N LEU A 47 -6.73 4.38 -2.12
CA LEU A 47 -5.57 4.01 -2.93
C LEU A 47 -4.38 4.99 -2.80
N PRO A 48 -4.52 6.31 -3.00
CA PRO A 48 -3.38 7.24 -2.86
C PRO A 48 -2.82 7.26 -1.43
N HIS A 49 -3.66 7.05 -0.41
CA HIS A 49 -3.20 6.97 0.97
C HIS A 49 -2.45 5.68 1.26
N LEU A 50 -2.90 4.54 0.76
CA LEU A 50 -2.19 3.27 0.87
C LEU A 50 -0.83 3.32 0.19
N LEU A 51 -0.74 3.94 -0.99
CA LEU A 51 0.53 4.13 -1.68
C LEU A 51 1.45 5.11 -0.95
N LEU A 52 0.91 6.18 -0.36
CA LEU A 52 1.68 7.11 0.46
C LEU A 52 2.28 6.43 1.70
N LEU A 53 1.63 5.40 2.24
CA LEU A 53 2.22 4.62 3.34
C LEU A 53 3.48 3.88 2.91
N LEU A 54 3.62 3.53 1.63
CA LEU A 54 4.80 2.86 1.06
C LEU A 54 5.89 3.83 0.62
N ASP A 55 5.61 5.14 0.62
CA ASP A 55 6.66 6.13 0.47
C ASP A 55 7.54 6.11 1.73
N SER A 56 8.83 6.37 1.56
CA SER A 56 9.83 6.23 2.63
C SER A 56 9.37 6.90 3.94
N PRO A 57 9.20 6.14 5.05
CA PRO A 57 8.69 6.68 6.32
C PRO A 57 9.64 7.74 6.91
N SER A 58 10.93 7.67 6.56
CA SER A 58 11.98 8.60 6.94
C SER A 58 11.72 10.05 6.49
N HIS A 59 10.85 10.29 5.51
CA HIS A 59 10.47 11.65 5.09
C HIS A 59 9.36 12.27 5.95
N HIS A 60 8.65 11.50 6.76
CA HIS A 60 7.49 12.00 7.52
C HIS A 60 7.86 12.51 8.92
N SER A 61 9.04 12.15 9.44
CA SER A 61 9.55 12.66 10.70
C SER A 61 11.07 12.54 10.74
N ARG A 62 11.74 13.70 10.73
CA ARG A 62 12.97 14.05 11.47
C ARG A 62 14.00 14.79 10.60
N ALA A 63 14.48 15.88 11.17
CA ALA A 63 15.66 16.63 10.78
C ALA A 63 16.95 15.77 10.87
N ALA A 64 17.08 14.75 10.02
CA ALA A 64 18.28 13.91 9.93
C ALA A 64 18.86 13.97 8.50
N PRO A 65 20.20 14.12 8.35
CA PRO A 65 20.85 14.21 7.05
C PRO A 65 20.83 12.87 6.30
N PRO A 66 21.02 12.87 4.97
CA PRO A 66 20.72 11.75 4.10
C PRO A 66 21.89 10.77 4.03
N LEU A 67 22.26 10.11 5.13
CA LEU A 67 23.38 9.15 5.12
C LEU A 67 23.13 7.99 6.08
N SER A 68 22.08 7.22 5.79
CA SER A 68 21.92 5.77 6.02
C SER A 68 20.41 5.45 6.08
N PRO A 69 19.95 4.34 5.46
CA PRO A 69 18.61 3.85 5.70
C PRO A 69 18.52 3.45 7.18
N LEU A 70 17.91 4.31 7.99
CA LEU A 70 17.60 3.99 9.36
C LEU A 70 16.74 2.71 9.38
N PRO A 71 17.00 1.77 10.31
CA PRO A 71 16.15 0.60 10.45
C PRO A 71 14.73 1.06 10.76
N LEU A 72 13.75 0.46 10.07
CA LEU A 72 12.34 0.70 10.32
C LEU A 72 12.01 0.38 11.77
N SER A 73 11.19 1.21 12.41
CA SER A 73 10.59 0.77 13.66
C SER A 73 9.67 -0.43 13.39
N PRO A 74 9.50 -1.34 14.37
CA PRO A 74 8.58 -2.48 14.19
C PRO A 74 7.15 -2.04 13.83
N SER A 75 6.69 -0.89 14.33
CA SER A 75 5.36 -0.37 14.00
C SER A 75 5.26 0.12 12.55
N GLU A 76 6.31 0.74 12.01
CA GLU A 76 6.36 1.14 10.60
C GLU A 76 6.42 -0.08 9.68
N ASN A 77 7.25 -1.07 10.00
CA ASN A 77 7.33 -2.31 9.22
C ASN A 77 5.95 -3.01 9.14
N HIS A 78 5.25 -3.13 10.27
CA HIS A 78 3.89 -3.67 10.27
C HIS A 78 2.89 -2.81 9.47
N THR A 79 3.04 -1.49 9.50
CA THR A 79 2.16 -0.58 8.75
C THR A 79 2.34 -0.77 7.24
N LEU A 80 3.59 -0.87 6.79
CA LEU A 80 3.94 -1.13 5.39
C LEU A 80 3.40 -2.49 4.95
N LYS A 81 3.59 -3.52 5.77
CA LYS A 81 3.08 -4.87 5.50
C LYS A 81 1.56 -4.88 5.34
N GLU A 82 0.82 -4.23 6.22
CA GLU A 82 -0.64 -4.14 6.09
C GLU A 82 -1.09 -3.30 4.90
N ALA A 83 -0.35 -2.25 4.54
CA ALA A 83 -0.62 -1.49 3.32
C ALA A 83 -0.43 -2.36 2.07
N LEU A 84 0.67 -3.12 1.98
CA LEU A 84 0.91 -4.08 0.90
C LEU A 84 -0.18 -5.15 0.85
N ASN A 85 -0.57 -5.71 1.99
CA ASN A 85 -1.64 -6.71 2.09
C ASN A 85 -3.00 -6.16 1.61
N CYS A 86 -3.32 -4.91 1.98
CA CYS A 86 -4.51 -4.23 1.50
C CYS A 86 -4.47 -4.02 -0.01
N LEU A 87 -3.35 -3.54 -0.56
CA LEU A 87 -3.19 -3.36 -2.01
C LEU A 87 -3.27 -4.69 -2.76
N ALA A 88 -2.70 -5.76 -2.22
CA ALA A 88 -2.82 -7.11 -2.77
C ALA A 88 -4.28 -7.59 -2.80
N SER A 89 -5.03 -7.35 -1.72
CA SER A 89 -6.45 -7.69 -1.62
C SER A 89 -7.31 -6.92 -2.64
N LEU A 90 -6.96 -5.67 -2.95
CA LEU A 90 -7.57 -4.90 -4.03
C LEU A 90 -7.20 -5.46 -5.40
N ALA A 91 -5.92 -5.76 -5.63
CA ALA A 91 -5.39 -6.23 -6.92
C ALA A 91 -5.82 -7.66 -7.32
N VAL A 92 -6.57 -8.36 -6.47
CA VAL A 92 -7.23 -9.62 -6.83
C VAL A 92 -8.20 -9.41 -8.00
N SER A 93 -8.95 -8.30 -8.00
CA SER A 93 -9.86 -7.95 -9.10
C SER A 93 -9.13 -7.29 -10.26
N ASP A 94 -9.42 -7.68 -11.50
CA ASP A 94 -8.89 -7.00 -12.68
C ASP A 94 -9.39 -5.55 -12.77
N THR A 95 -10.65 -5.29 -12.41
CA THR A 95 -11.24 -3.93 -12.41
C THR A 95 -10.49 -3.01 -11.44
N ALA A 96 -10.28 -3.47 -10.22
CA ALA A 96 -9.54 -2.71 -9.21
C ALA A 96 -8.06 -2.58 -9.58
N ALA A 97 -7.44 -3.65 -10.11
CA ALA A 97 -6.05 -3.60 -10.58
C ALA A 97 -5.87 -2.60 -11.73
N HIS A 98 -6.80 -2.52 -12.68
CA HIS A 98 -6.79 -1.50 -13.73
C HIS A 98 -6.90 -0.09 -13.15
N ALA A 99 -7.79 0.13 -12.17
CA ALA A 99 -7.90 1.41 -11.48
C ALA A 99 -6.61 1.76 -10.73
N MET A 100 -5.95 0.78 -10.12
CA MET A 100 -4.65 0.96 -9.45
C MET A 100 -3.55 1.35 -10.45
N VAL A 101 -3.47 0.68 -11.59
CA VAL A 101 -2.53 1.00 -12.67
C VAL A 101 -2.78 2.42 -13.20
N ALA A 102 -4.04 2.77 -13.46
CA ALA A 102 -4.43 4.11 -13.90
C ALA A 102 -4.10 5.20 -12.87
N GLY A 103 -4.18 4.86 -11.58
CA GLY A 103 -3.77 5.72 -10.46
C GLY A 103 -2.25 5.81 -10.24
N GLY A 104 -1.43 5.21 -11.12
CA GLY A 104 0.03 5.29 -11.03
C GLY A 104 0.64 4.39 -9.94
N ALA A 105 -0.09 3.38 -9.44
CA ALA A 105 0.38 2.50 -8.38
C ALA A 105 1.69 1.79 -8.74
N VAL A 106 1.84 1.34 -9.99
CA VAL A 106 3.03 0.60 -10.45
C VAL A 106 4.31 1.42 -10.25
N ALA A 107 4.31 2.69 -10.67
CA ALA A 107 5.47 3.56 -10.54
C ALA A 107 5.85 3.79 -9.07
N ARG A 108 4.85 3.99 -8.19
CA ARG A 108 5.11 4.17 -6.75
C ARG A 108 5.61 2.89 -6.08
N LEU A 109 5.07 1.74 -6.45
CA LEU A 109 5.55 0.45 -5.94
C LEU A 109 6.99 0.15 -6.39
N GLN A 110 7.34 0.50 -7.64
CA GLN A 110 8.72 0.39 -8.12
C GLN A 110 9.67 1.32 -7.35
N GLN A 111 9.26 2.56 -7.08
CA GLN A 111 10.02 3.47 -6.21
C GLN A 111 10.16 2.89 -4.80
N ALA A 112 9.10 2.25 -4.28
CA ALA A 112 9.12 1.60 -2.99
C ALA A 112 10.12 0.43 -2.94
N ALA A 113 10.16 -0.40 -3.97
CA ALA A 113 11.12 -1.50 -4.10
C ALA A 113 12.58 -1.03 -3.98
N VAL A 114 12.90 0.10 -4.63
CA VAL A 114 14.27 0.66 -4.63
C VAL A 114 14.73 0.98 -3.22
N TRP A 115 13.92 1.68 -2.42
CA TRP A 115 14.35 2.04 -1.06
C TRP A 115 14.23 0.84 -0.09
N ILE A 116 13.22 -0.03 -0.24
CA ILE A 116 13.09 -1.25 0.58
C ILE A 116 14.29 -2.18 0.38
N SER A 117 14.86 -2.22 -0.84
CA SER A 117 16.07 -3.00 -1.12
C SER A 117 17.31 -2.54 -0.33
N GLN A 118 17.29 -1.31 0.19
CA GLN A 118 18.36 -0.72 1.00
C GLN A 118 18.20 -0.99 2.50
N LEU A 119 17.07 -1.57 2.93
CA LEU A 119 16.84 -1.93 4.33
C LEU A 119 17.69 -3.14 4.76
N PRO A 120 17.94 -3.29 6.08
CA PRO A 120 18.53 -4.52 6.62
C PRO A 120 17.65 -5.75 6.31
N GLY A 121 18.29 -6.91 6.17
CA GLY A 121 17.73 -8.15 5.61
C GLY A 121 16.35 -8.55 6.12
N ASP A 122 16.13 -8.52 7.45
CA ASP A 122 14.85 -8.94 8.04
C ASP A 122 13.65 -8.15 7.50
N HIS A 123 13.74 -6.81 7.43
CA HIS A 123 12.65 -5.98 6.92
C HIS A 123 12.57 -6.01 5.40
N ARG A 124 13.71 -6.12 4.73
CA ARG A 124 13.79 -6.20 3.28
C ARG A 124 13.04 -7.43 2.76
N ASP A 125 13.35 -8.61 3.29
CA ASP A 125 12.81 -9.87 2.78
C ASP A 125 11.31 -10.00 3.07
N GLU A 126 10.85 -9.48 4.22
CA GLU A 126 9.42 -9.44 4.56
C GLU A 126 8.59 -8.54 3.63
N LEU A 127 9.16 -7.47 3.09
CA LEU A 127 8.45 -6.47 2.30
C LEU A 127 8.64 -6.63 0.79
N LEU A 128 9.81 -7.05 0.32
CA LEU A 128 10.09 -7.21 -1.11
C LEU A 128 9.23 -8.32 -1.73
N GLY A 129 9.09 -9.46 -1.07
CA GLY A 129 8.29 -10.59 -1.58
C GLY A 129 6.85 -10.20 -1.95
N PRO A 130 6.04 -9.66 -1.02
CA PRO A 130 4.68 -9.23 -1.33
C PRO A 130 4.62 -8.04 -2.30
N LEU A 131 5.62 -7.15 -2.27
CA LEU A 131 5.70 -6.02 -3.19
C LEU A 131 5.92 -6.48 -4.63
N ASP A 132 6.87 -7.38 -4.87
CA ASP A 132 7.18 -7.91 -6.20
C ASP A 132 5.99 -8.67 -6.78
N ALA A 133 5.32 -9.49 -5.97
CA ALA A 133 4.10 -10.19 -6.38
C ALA A 133 3.00 -9.20 -6.82
N LEU A 134 2.84 -8.09 -6.10
CA LEU A 134 1.88 -7.04 -6.43
C LEU A 134 2.27 -6.32 -7.73
N VAL A 135 3.55 -5.95 -7.90
CA VAL A 135 4.04 -5.31 -9.13
C VAL A 135 3.80 -6.22 -10.34
N VAL A 136 4.12 -7.51 -10.23
CA VAL A 136 3.90 -8.49 -11.30
C VAL A 136 2.41 -8.61 -11.64
N ARG A 137 1.53 -8.66 -10.62
CA ARG A 137 0.07 -8.70 -10.82
C ARG A 137 -0.45 -7.47 -11.55
N LEU A 138 -0.02 -6.27 -11.17
CA LEU A 138 -0.46 -5.04 -11.83
C LEU A 138 0.11 -4.92 -13.26
N ALA A 139 1.34 -5.39 -13.48
CA ALA A 139 1.97 -5.39 -14.80
C ALA A 139 1.35 -6.42 -15.77
N SER A 140 0.82 -7.55 -15.28
CA SER A 140 0.09 -8.50 -16.13
C SER A 140 -1.24 -7.91 -16.60
N VAL A 141 -1.96 -7.22 -15.71
CA VAL A 141 -3.21 -6.52 -16.02
C VAL A 141 -3.02 -5.35 -17.00
N HIS A 142 -1.87 -4.66 -16.96
CA HIS A 142 -1.60 -3.61 -17.95
C HIS A 142 -1.43 -4.15 -19.37
N ARG A 143 -0.85 -5.36 -19.54
CA ARG A 143 -0.58 -5.96 -20.85
C ARG A 143 -1.83 -6.50 -21.55
N THR A 144 -2.84 -6.93 -20.82
CA THR A 144 -4.10 -7.46 -21.39
C THR A 144 -4.99 -6.40 -22.03
N ARG A 145 -4.70 -5.11 -21.84
CA ARG A 145 -5.45 -3.99 -22.45
C ARG A 145 -4.92 -3.57 -23.82
N SER A 146 -3.77 -4.11 -24.24
CA SER A 146 -3.09 -3.76 -25.50
C SER A 146 -3.27 -4.80 -26.61
N SER A 147 -4.16 -5.79 -26.44
CA SER A 147 -4.57 -6.76 -27.47
C SER A 147 -6.04 -6.61 -27.81
#